data_AF-A0A926W2Q0-F1
#
_entry.id   AF-A0A926W2Q0-F1
#
_cell.length_a   1.000
_cell.length_b   1.000
_cell.length_c   1.000
_cell.angle_alpha   90.00
_cell.angle_beta   90.00
_cell.angle_gamma   90.00
#
_symmetry.space_group_name_H-M   'P 1'
#
loop_
_entity.id
_entity.type
_entity.pdbx_description
1 polymer ?
#
loop_
_entity_poly.entity_id
_entity_poly.type
_entity_poly.pdbx_seq_one_letter_code
_entity_poly.pdbx_strand_id
1 'polypeptide(L)'
;MNASQIEAIVQQYRNVFLELQPNRGEMAVYKAIMLIFPDLEKEEEASLIDEIQQRLKPFFVEEGLMIGEFHEWNQTPGLHNAQFRPLQSPLPMLAIRFMVESDLPFLDRLTDDPQVRACYLKAYLNRLGAGLEEQKLRHAQTALMLAQSRIEPLSTQLRQPASKCPFARLAAAYRRLFTKGTAA
;
A
#
# COMPACT_ATOMS: atom_id res chain seq x y z
N MET A 1 -17.50 -3.37 15.00
CA MET A 1 -16.45 -4.35 14.61
C MET A 1 -15.11 -3.87 15.15
N ASN A 2 -14.18 -4.76 15.51
CA ASN A 2 -12.84 -4.34 15.95
C ASN A 2 -11.81 -4.36 14.78
N ALA A 3 -10.62 -3.79 15.03
CA ALA A 3 -9.55 -3.69 14.02
C ALA A 3 -9.19 -5.03 13.37
N SER A 4 -8.98 -6.07 14.17
CA SER A 4 -8.60 -7.39 13.69
C SER A 4 -9.65 -8.02 12.76
N GLN A 5 -10.94 -7.80 13.03
CA GLN A 5 -12.02 -8.28 12.16
C GLN A 5 -12.00 -7.56 10.80
N ILE A 6 -11.81 -6.25 10.80
CA ILE A 6 -11.74 -5.46 9.57
C ILE A 6 -10.48 -5.85 8.78
N GLU A 7 -9.33 -5.97 9.42
CA GLU A 7 -8.09 -6.40 8.78
C GLU A 7 -8.22 -7.78 8.10
N ALA A 8 -8.92 -8.72 8.74
CA ALA A 8 -9.17 -10.04 8.17
C ALA A 8 -10.06 -9.96 6.91
N ILE A 9 -11.13 -9.16 6.96
CA ILE A 9 -12.02 -8.92 5.82
C ILE A 9 -11.25 -8.28 4.67
N VAL A 10 -10.49 -7.22 4.93
CA VAL A 10 -9.71 -6.51 3.91
C VAL A 10 -8.71 -7.44 3.23
N GLN A 11 -8.04 -8.31 3.99
CA GLN A 11 -7.13 -9.32 3.43
C GLN A 11 -7.84 -10.39 2.61
N GLN A 12 -9.03 -10.84 3.04
CA GLN A 12 -9.85 -11.75 2.24
C GLN A 12 -10.22 -11.12 0.90
N TYR A 13 -10.66 -9.86 0.91
CA TYR A 13 -11.00 -9.12 -0.31
C TYR A 13 -9.80 -8.76 -1.17
N ARG A 14 -8.58 -8.67 -0.61
CA ARG A 14 -7.34 -8.61 -1.40
C ARG A 14 -7.19 -9.84 -2.29
N ASN A 15 -7.40 -11.03 -1.72
CA ASN A 15 -7.32 -12.28 -2.49
C ASN A 15 -8.41 -12.33 -3.57
N VAL A 16 -9.64 -11.96 -3.21
CA VAL A 16 -10.75 -11.83 -4.18
C VAL A 16 -10.40 -10.84 -5.29
N PHE A 17 -9.81 -9.69 -4.96
CA PHE A 17 -9.40 -8.68 -5.95
C PHE A 17 -8.43 -9.24 -6.97
N LEU A 18 -7.44 -10.05 -6.53
CA LEU A 18 -6.44 -10.64 -7.43
C LEU A 18 -7.05 -11.68 -8.39
N GLU A 19 -8.08 -12.40 -7.94
CA GLU A 19 -8.76 -13.42 -8.74
C GLU A 19 -9.80 -12.83 -9.69
N LEU A 20 -10.51 -11.78 -9.27
CA LEU A 20 -11.60 -11.17 -10.02
C LEU A 20 -11.12 -10.57 -11.35
N GLN A 21 -11.80 -10.87 -12.45
CA GLN A 21 -11.52 -10.25 -13.74
C GLN A 21 -12.03 -8.78 -13.78
N PRO A 22 -11.35 -7.86 -14.49
CA PRO A 22 -10.08 -8.05 -15.20
C PRO A 22 -8.89 -8.11 -14.24
N ASN A 23 -8.02 -9.12 -14.38
CA ASN A 23 -6.79 -9.23 -13.58
C ASN A 23 -5.50 -9.00 -14.38
N ARG A 24 -5.62 -8.79 -15.70
CA ARG A 24 -4.52 -8.45 -16.62
C ARG A 24 -5.03 -7.54 -17.75
N GLY A 25 -4.08 -6.97 -18.50
CA GLY A 25 -4.36 -6.06 -19.62
C GLY A 25 -4.72 -4.65 -19.15
N GLU A 26 -4.98 -3.78 -20.12
CA GLU A 26 -5.23 -2.35 -19.88
C GLU A 26 -6.44 -2.11 -18.98
N MET A 27 -7.50 -2.93 -19.13
CA MET A 27 -8.72 -2.78 -18.33
C MET A 27 -8.54 -3.12 -16.85
N ALA A 28 -7.47 -3.83 -16.47
CA ALA A 28 -7.23 -4.20 -15.08
C ALA A 28 -7.08 -2.97 -14.17
N VAL A 29 -6.50 -1.87 -14.66
CA VAL A 29 -6.23 -0.68 -13.85
C VAL A 29 -7.51 0.02 -13.36
N TYR A 30 -8.64 -0.19 -14.05
CA TYR A 30 -9.94 0.39 -13.69
C TYR A 30 -10.70 -0.43 -12.65
N LYS A 31 -10.19 -1.62 -12.29
CA LYS A 31 -10.81 -2.46 -11.26
C LYS A 31 -10.50 -1.91 -9.87
N ALA A 32 -11.55 -1.78 -9.06
CA ALA A 32 -11.46 -1.46 -7.65
C ALA A 32 -12.46 -2.30 -6.84
N ILE A 33 -12.14 -2.56 -5.57
CA ILE A 33 -13.11 -3.02 -4.56
C ILE A 33 -13.19 -1.96 -3.48
N MET A 34 -14.42 -1.56 -3.14
CA MET A 34 -14.70 -0.65 -2.03
C MET A 34 -15.31 -1.45 -0.89
N LEU A 35 -14.69 -1.39 0.28
CA LEU A 35 -15.18 -2.01 1.52
C LEU A 35 -15.73 -0.91 2.41
N ILE A 36 -17.05 -0.91 2.62
CA ILE A 36 -17.77 0.14 3.35
C ILE A 36 -18.18 -0.43 4.71
N PHE A 37 -17.97 0.34 5.78
CA PHE A 37 -18.23 -0.08 7.15
C PHE A 37 -19.27 0.82 7.85
N PRO A 38 -20.54 0.76 7.45
CA PRO A 38 -21.56 1.73 7.90
C PRO A 38 -21.86 1.66 9.41
N ASP A 39 -21.52 0.55 10.07
CA ASP A 39 -21.82 0.29 11.49
C ASP A 39 -20.61 0.50 12.41
N LEU A 40 -19.59 1.27 11.99
CA LEU A 40 -18.53 1.70 12.91
C LEU A 40 -19.05 2.82 13.81
N GLU A 41 -18.68 2.78 15.09
CA GLU A 41 -19.04 3.83 16.03
C GLU A 41 -18.34 5.13 15.64
N LYS A 42 -19.09 6.23 15.68
CA LYS A 42 -18.68 7.52 15.10
C LYS A 42 -17.41 8.04 15.74
N GLU A 43 -17.26 7.90 17.05
CA GLU A 43 -16.16 8.51 17.80
C GLU A 43 -14.77 7.97 17.41
N GLU A 44 -14.69 6.75 16.84
CA GLU A 44 -13.41 6.07 16.57
C GLU A 44 -13.26 5.58 15.11
N GLU A 45 -14.24 5.84 14.23
CA GLU A 45 -14.24 5.30 12.86
C GLU A 45 -13.01 5.77 12.05
N ALA A 46 -12.62 7.03 12.19
CA ALA A 46 -11.54 7.62 11.40
C ALA A 46 -10.17 7.05 11.80
N SER A 47 -9.86 7.08 13.10
CA SER A 47 -8.60 6.56 13.63
C SER A 47 -8.45 5.07 13.35
N LEU A 48 -9.55 4.31 13.43
CA LEU A 48 -9.56 2.88 13.13
C LEU A 48 -9.23 2.61 11.65
N ILE A 49 -9.85 3.35 10.72
CA ILE A 49 -9.59 3.20 9.28
C ILE A 49 -8.15 3.59 8.94
N ASP A 50 -7.65 4.69 9.49
CA ASP A 50 -6.25 5.14 9.31
C ASP A 50 -5.25 4.09 9.81
N GLU A 51 -5.49 3.55 11.02
CA GLU A 51 -4.65 2.54 11.65
C GLU A 51 -4.58 1.26 10.80
N ILE A 52 -5.73 0.78 10.32
CA ILE A 52 -5.82 -0.43 9.49
C ILE A 52 -5.12 -0.19 8.15
N GLN A 53 -5.35 0.95 7.51
CA GLN A 53 -4.70 1.29 6.26
C GLN A 53 -3.18 1.34 6.42
N GLN A 54 -2.69 2.00 7.48
CA GLN A 54 -1.26 2.14 7.75
C GLN A 54 -0.59 0.77 7.96
N ARG A 55 -1.24 -0.15 8.69
CA ARG A 55 -0.74 -1.51 8.90
C ARG A 55 -0.73 -2.35 7.63
N LEU A 56 -1.77 -2.23 6.81
CA LEU A 56 -1.94 -3.08 5.63
C LEU A 56 -1.19 -2.57 4.40
N LYS A 57 -0.99 -1.25 4.27
CA LYS A 57 -0.36 -0.61 3.10
C LYS A 57 0.93 -1.31 2.66
N PRO A 58 1.88 -1.68 3.54
CA PRO A 58 3.10 -2.33 3.09
C PRO A 58 2.89 -3.67 2.37
N PHE A 59 1.92 -4.47 2.83
CA PHE A 59 1.62 -5.77 2.22
C PHE A 59 0.90 -5.61 0.89
N PHE A 60 0.00 -4.62 0.77
CA PHE A 60 -0.68 -4.32 -0.49
C PHE A 60 0.30 -3.78 -1.53
N VAL A 61 1.19 -2.86 -1.12
CA VAL A 61 2.20 -2.27 -2.01
C VAL A 61 3.16 -3.35 -2.52
N GLU A 62 3.60 -4.29 -1.68
CA GLU A 62 4.45 -5.42 -2.11
C GLU A 62 3.81 -6.26 -3.23
N GLU A 63 2.47 -6.37 -3.24
CA GLU A 63 1.69 -7.08 -4.27
C GLU A 63 1.33 -6.20 -5.49
N GLY A 64 1.84 -4.96 -5.56
CA GLY A 64 1.52 -4.02 -6.64
C GLY A 64 0.11 -3.44 -6.55
N LEU A 65 -0.48 -3.45 -5.36
CA LEU A 65 -1.77 -2.89 -5.02
C LEU A 65 -1.62 -1.59 -4.24
N MET A 66 -2.67 -0.78 -4.26
CA MET A 66 -2.86 0.34 -3.34
C MET A 66 -4.08 0.09 -2.47
N ILE A 67 -3.99 0.54 -1.22
CA ILE A 67 -5.10 0.59 -0.28
C ILE A 67 -5.30 2.05 0.16
N GLY A 68 -6.50 2.59 -0.06
CA GLY A 68 -6.87 3.96 0.29
C GLY A 68 -7.87 4.01 1.44
N GLU A 69 -7.62 4.89 2.39
CA GLU A 69 -8.47 5.25 3.52
C GLU A 69 -9.45 6.36 3.14
N PHE A 70 -10.72 6.22 3.52
CA PHE A 70 -11.73 7.25 3.34
C PHE A 70 -12.64 7.32 4.57
N HIS A 71 -12.89 8.53 5.07
CA HIS A 71 -13.76 8.79 6.22
C HIS A 71 -14.08 10.30 6.29
N GLU A 72 -14.99 10.72 7.16
CA GLU A 72 -15.53 12.09 7.17
C GLU A 72 -14.45 13.15 7.45
N TRP A 73 -13.50 12.82 8.32
CA TRP A 73 -12.49 13.76 8.82
C TRP A 73 -11.15 13.72 8.07
N ASN A 74 -11.03 12.99 6.96
CA ASN A 74 -9.76 12.87 6.26
C ASN A 74 -9.28 14.24 5.74
N GLN A 75 -8.08 14.67 6.13
CA GLN A 75 -7.51 15.97 5.77
C GLN A 75 -6.44 15.90 4.68
N THR A 76 -6.20 14.74 4.07
CA THR A 76 -5.20 14.60 3.03
C THR A 76 -5.57 15.48 1.82
N PRO A 77 -4.69 16.40 1.39
CA PRO A 77 -4.97 17.27 0.24
C PRO A 77 -4.85 16.51 -1.08
N GLY A 78 -5.54 16.99 -2.11
CA GLY A 78 -5.34 16.52 -3.48
C GLY A 78 -3.98 16.93 -4.06
N LEU A 79 -3.44 16.09 -4.95
CA LEU A 79 -2.12 16.30 -5.57
C LEU A 79 -2.01 17.62 -6.34
N HIS A 80 -3.10 18.06 -6.98
CA HIS A 80 -3.15 19.26 -7.82
C HIS A 80 -3.91 20.43 -7.18
N ASN A 81 -4.63 20.20 -6.08
CA ASN A 81 -5.39 21.23 -5.38
C ASN A 81 -5.41 20.94 -3.87
N ALA A 82 -4.66 21.75 -3.12
CA ALA A 82 -4.56 21.62 -1.66
C ALA A 82 -5.85 21.94 -0.91
N GLN A 83 -6.84 22.56 -1.55
CA GLN A 83 -8.17 22.80 -0.97
C GLN A 83 -9.14 21.63 -1.20
N PHE A 84 -8.81 20.71 -2.11
CA PHE A 84 -9.61 19.53 -2.36
C PHE A 84 -9.26 18.40 -1.39
N ARG A 85 -10.26 17.68 -0.90
CA ARG A 85 -10.14 16.56 0.04
C ARG A 85 -10.64 15.27 -0.63
N PRO A 86 -9.81 14.63 -1.47
CA PRO A 86 -10.25 13.49 -2.29
C PRO A 86 -10.63 12.25 -1.49
N LEU A 87 -10.16 12.15 -0.24
CA LEU A 87 -10.37 10.99 0.63
C LEU A 87 -11.49 11.22 1.66
N GLN A 88 -12.21 12.34 1.60
CA GLN A 88 -13.38 12.54 2.45
C GLN A 88 -14.56 11.74 1.94
N SER A 89 -15.21 11.01 2.85
CA SER A 89 -16.41 10.23 2.59
C SER A 89 -17.33 10.27 3.81
N PRO A 90 -18.65 10.37 3.63
CA PRO A 90 -19.60 10.32 4.75
C PRO A 90 -19.68 8.94 5.41
N LEU A 91 -19.13 7.91 4.78
CA LEU A 91 -19.03 6.56 5.33
C LEU A 91 -17.56 6.14 5.39
N PRO A 92 -17.12 5.48 6.47
CA PRO A 92 -15.77 4.93 6.55
C PRO A 92 -15.61 3.77 5.56
N MET A 93 -14.54 3.79 4.77
CA MET A 93 -14.28 2.76 3.77
C MET A 93 -12.79 2.60 3.44
N LEU A 94 -12.44 1.40 2.97
CA LEU A 94 -11.14 1.07 2.42
C LEU A 94 -11.28 0.68 0.95
N ALA A 95 -10.45 1.26 0.09
CA ALA A 95 -10.44 1.00 -1.34
C ALA A 95 -9.23 0.16 -1.74
N ILE A 96 -9.44 -0.94 -2.45
CA ILE A 96 -8.38 -1.78 -3.01
C ILE A 96 -8.36 -1.57 -4.53
N ARG A 97 -7.20 -1.24 -5.09
CA ARG A 97 -7.00 -1.17 -6.54
C ARG A 97 -5.57 -1.54 -6.94
N PHE A 98 -5.34 -1.73 -8.24
CA PHE A 98 -3.96 -1.79 -8.73
C PHE A 98 -3.26 -0.44 -8.59
N MET A 99 -1.95 -0.52 -8.33
CA MET A 99 -1.05 0.62 -8.38
C MET A 99 -0.93 1.17 -9.81
N VAL A 100 -0.87 2.50 -9.93
CA VAL A 100 -0.73 3.25 -11.18
C VAL A 100 0.43 4.24 -11.10
N GLU A 101 0.84 4.80 -12.24
CA GLU A 101 2.01 5.69 -12.31
C GLU A 101 1.91 6.94 -11.42
N SER A 102 0.70 7.48 -11.26
CA SER A 102 0.48 8.66 -10.43
C SER A 102 0.62 8.38 -8.93
N ASP A 103 0.87 7.13 -8.52
CA ASP A 103 1.01 6.77 -7.11
C ASP A 103 2.40 7.05 -6.53
N LEU A 104 3.39 7.35 -7.38
CA LEU A 104 4.78 7.57 -6.94
C LEU A 104 4.90 8.57 -5.76
N PRO A 105 4.21 9.73 -5.74
CA PRO A 105 4.29 10.67 -4.60
C PRO A 105 3.85 10.07 -3.26
N PHE A 106 2.97 9.07 -3.25
CA PHE A 106 2.48 8.40 -2.03
C PHE A 106 3.38 7.24 -1.58
N LEU A 107 4.34 6.85 -2.41
CA LEU A 107 5.32 5.79 -2.19
C LEU A 107 6.73 6.36 -1.94
N ASP A 108 6.98 7.59 -2.37
CA ASP A 108 8.25 8.32 -2.25
C ASP A 108 8.19 9.44 -1.21
N ARG A 109 7.79 9.13 0.03
CA ARG A 109 7.74 10.13 1.10
C ARG A 109 9.01 10.10 1.92
N LEU A 110 9.72 11.23 2.02
CA LEU A 110 10.94 11.35 2.84
C LEU A 110 10.70 11.17 4.34
N THR A 111 9.44 11.28 4.79
CA THR A 111 9.00 11.05 6.17
C THR A 111 8.82 9.56 6.51
N ASP A 112 8.72 8.69 5.50
CA ASP A 112 8.63 7.25 5.73
C ASP A 112 10.01 6.70 6.16
N ASP A 113 9.99 5.65 6.97
CA ASP A 113 11.21 4.90 7.32
C ASP A 113 11.98 4.50 6.04
N PRO A 114 13.31 4.69 5.98
CA PRO A 114 14.08 4.42 4.76
C PRO A 114 13.92 3.00 4.21
N GLN A 115 13.76 1.99 5.07
CA GLN A 115 13.55 0.60 4.65
C GLN A 115 12.16 0.44 4.03
N VAL A 116 11.13 1.01 4.67
CA VAL A 116 9.75 1.01 4.15
C VAL A 116 9.69 1.70 2.79
N ARG A 117 10.26 2.90 2.69
CA ARG A 117 10.33 3.67 1.43
C ARG A 117 11.06 2.89 0.32
N ALA A 118 12.19 2.25 0.63
CA ALA A 118 12.90 1.44 -0.36
C ALA A 118 12.05 0.25 -0.86
N CYS A 119 11.29 -0.40 0.03
CA CYS A 119 10.38 -1.48 -0.35
C CYS A 119 9.25 -0.98 -1.25
N TYR A 120 8.67 0.18 -0.97
CA TYR A 120 7.63 0.79 -1.81
C TYR A 120 8.14 1.11 -3.21
N LEU A 121 9.29 1.76 -3.30
CA LEU A 121 9.90 2.12 -4.59
C LEU A 121 10.29 0.89 -5.41
N LYS A 122 10.79 -0.18 -4.75
CA LYS A 122 11.06 -1.45 -5.42
C LYS A 122 9.79 -2.10 -5.96
N ALA A 123 8.70 -2.12 -5.19
CA ALA A 123 7.43 -2.67 -5.65
C ALA A 123 6.83 -1.87 -6.81
N TYR A 124 6.91 -0.54 -6.75
CA TYR A 124 6.52 0.36 -7.83
C TYR A 124 7.28 0.07 -9.14
N LEU A 125 8.61 0.00 -9.07
CA LEU A 125 9.46 -0.32 -10.22
C LEU A 125 9.19 -1.72 -10.78
N ASN A 126 8.98 -2.72 -9.91
CA ASN A 126 8.64 -4.07 -10.35
C ASN A 126 7.29 -4.11 -11.10
N ARG A 127 6.31 -3.33 -10.64
CA ARG A 127 4.95 -3.35 -11.20
C ARG A 127 4.81 -2.56 -12.49
N LEU A 128 5.48 -1.41 -12.58
CA LEU A 128 5.27 -0.40 -13.63
C LEU A 128 6.51 -0.12 -14.47
N GLY A 129 7.71 -0.47 -14.00
CA GLY A 129 8.99 0.00 -14.56
C GLY A 129 9.17 -0.25 -16.06
N ALA A 130 8.61 -1.34 -16.60
CA ALA A 130 8.69 -1.65 -18.03
C ALA A 130 7.84 -0.72 -18.92
N GLY A 131 6.81 -0.06 -18.37
CA GLY A 131 5.90 0.83 -19.08
C GLY A 131 6.05 2.31 -18.74
N LEU A 132 6.95 2.65 -17.81
CA LEU A 132 7.15 4.04 -17.39
C LEU A 132 7.88 4.87 -18.44
N GLU A 133 7.48 6.14 -18.54
CA GLU A 133 8.26 7.17 -19.20
C GLU A 133 9.65 7.29 -18.57
N GLU A 134 10.66 7.55 -19.41
CA GLU A 134 12.07 7.57 -19.02
C GLU A 134 12.36 8.51 -17.83
N GLN A 135 11.74 9.69 -17.80
CA GLN A 135 11.91 10.63 -16.69
C GLN A 135 11.37 10.08 -15.36
N LYS A 136 10.17 9.48 -15.38
CA LYS A 136 9.57 8.88 -14.18
C LYS A 136 10.35 7.66 -13.71
N LEU A 137 10.85 6.85 -14.64
CA LEU A 137 11.70 5.71 -14.34
C LEU A 137 12.99 6.15 -13.64
N ARG A 138 13.69 7.15 -14.19
CA ARG A 138 14.90 7.73 -13.57
C ARG A 138 14.63 8.30 -12.18
N HIS A 139 13.51 9.02 -12.00
CA HIS A 139 13.11 9.52 -10.68
C HIS A 139 12.99 8.36 -9.69
N ALA A 140 12.16 7.35 -10.00
CA ALA A 140 11.90 6.24 -9.10
C ALA A 140 13.17 5.44 -8.76
N GLN A 141 14.06 5.22 -9.74
CA GLN A 141 15.36 4.58 -9.52
C GLN A 141 16.28 5.40 -8.61
N THR A 142 16.33 6.72 -8.83
CA THR A 142 17.13 7.64 -8.00
C THR A 142 16.60 7.68 -6.57
N ALA A 143 15.28 7.77 -6.41
CA ALA A 143 14.62 7.74 -5.12
C ALA A 143 14.93 6.42 -4.37
N LEU A 144 14.92 5.28 -5.06
CA LEU A 144 15.24 3.98 -4.48
C LEU A 144 16.70 3.93 -4.01
N MET A 145 17.63 4.38 -4.86
CA MET A 145 19.05 4.45 -4.51
C MET A 145 19.27 5.31 -3.26
N LEU A 146 18.64 6.49 -3.19
CA LEU A 146 18.70 7.38 -2.03
C LEU A 146 18.05 6.79 -0.77
N ALA A 147 16.98 6.01 -0.92
CA ALA A 147 16.38 5.30 0.22
C ALA A 147 17.35 4.24 0.75
N GLN A 148 17.96 3.45 -0.13
CA GLN A 148 18.89 2.39 0.22
C GLN A 148 20.18 2.89 0.87
N SER A 149 20.74 4.02 0.38
CA SER A 149 21.95 4.60 0.97
C SER A 149 21.75 5.10 2.41
N ARG A 150 20.50 5.35 2.83
CA ARG A 150 20.16 5.71 4.21
C ARG A 150 19.97 4.50 5.13
N ILE A 151 19.87 3.30 4.57
CA ILE A 151 19.76 2.04 5.32
C ILE A 151 21.15 1.52 5.71
N GLU A 152 22.13 1.67 4.82
CA GLU A 152 23.50 1.24 5.08
C GLU A 152 24.19 2.18 6.11
N PRO A 153 24.81 1.66 7.18
CA PRO A 153 25.67 2.49 8.00
C PRO A 153 26.89 2.93 7.17
N LEU A 154 27.34 4.17 7.37
CA LEU A 154 28.52 4.77 6.71
C LEU A 154 29.81 3.91 6.77
N SER A 155 29.84 2.85 7.59
CA SER A 155 30.97 1.95 7.81
C SER A 155 30.90 0.61 7.06
N THR A 156 29.82 0.27 6.36
CA THR A 156 29.62 -1.06 5.76
C THR A 156 29.55 -1.02 4.23
N GLN A 157 30.47 -0.30 3.58
CA GLN A 157 30.67 -0.40 2.13
C GLN A 157 31.33 -1.72 1.69
N LEU A 158 31.57 -2.67 2.59
CA LEU A 158 32.12 -3.98 2.26
C LEU A 158 31.40 -5.10 3.03
N ARG A 159 30.60 -5.86 2.27
CA ARG A 159 30.04 -7.20 2.55
C ARG A 159 28.80 -7.26 3.46
N GLN A 160 27.63 -7.35 2.83
CA GLN A 160 26.56 -8.32 3.15
C GLN A 160 25.46 -8.28 2.07
N PRO A 161 24.78 -9.41 1.77
CA PRO A 161 23.67 -9.43 0.81
C PRO A 161 22.47 -8.67 1.37
N ALA A 162 21.80 -7.91 0.48
CA ALA A 162 20.66 -7.04 0.79
C ALA A 162 19.69 -7.66 1.80
N SER A 163 19.54 -7.00 2.96
CA SER A 163 18.54 -7.38 3.96
C SER A 163 17.15 -7.31 3.33
N LYS A 164 16.35 -8.36 3.53
CA LYS A 164 14.99 -8.46 3.02
C LYS A 164 14.13 -7.32 3.58
N CYS A 165 13.14 -6.86 2.81
CA CYS A 165 12.11 -5.93 3.28
C CYS A 165 11.64 -6.34 4.69
N PRO A 166 11.52 -5.40 5.65
CA PRO A 166 11.16 -5.74 7.04
C PRO A 166 9.82 -6.50 7.12
N PHE A 167 8.95 -6.28 6.14
CA PHE A 167 7.68 -6.98 6.00
C PHE A 167 7.79 -8.39 5.41
N ALA A 168 8.91 -8.82 4.82
CA ALA A 168 9.02 -10.16 4.23
C ALA A 168 8.93 -11.29 5.26
N ARG A 169 9.38 -11.04 6.51
CA ARG A 169 9.23 -11.99 7.63
C ARG A 169 7.82 -11.98 8.22
N LEU A 170 7.20 -10.80 8.33
CA LEU A 170 5.81 -10.65 8.75
C LEU A 170 4.84 -11.22 7.72
N ALA A 171 5.03 -10.96 6.42
CA ALA A 171 4.22 -11.51 5.34
C ALA A 171 4.26 -13.05 5.32
N ALA A 172 5.38 -13.68 5.69
CA ALA A 172 5.45 -15.13 5.85
C ALA A 172 4.70 -15.64 7.09
N ALA A 173 4.72 -14.90 8.20
CA ALA A 173 3.95 -15.22 9.41
C ALA A 173 2.44 -14.99 9.19
N TYR A 174 2.05 -13.87 8.56
CA TYR A 174 0.68 -13.52 8.18
C TYR A 174 0.12 -14.49 7.14
N ARG A 175 0.89 -14.90 6.11
CA ARG A 175 0.49 -15.96 5.17
C ARG A 175 0.23 -17.29 5.89
N ARG A 176 1.05 -17.67 6.88
CA ARG A 176 0.92 -18.93 7.62
C ARG A 176 -0.25 -18.96 8.60
N LEU A 177 -0.62 -17.83 9.18
CA LEU A 177 -1.73 -17.75 10.15
C LEU A 177 -3.10 -17.97 9.50
N PHE A 178 -3.24 -17.68 8.20
CA PHE A 178 -4.55 -17.69 7.52
C PHE A 178 -4.69 -18.68 6.35
N THR A 179 -3.63 -19.38 5.93
CA THR A 179 -3.79 -20.58 5.07
C THR A 179 -4.36 -21.81 5.79
N LYS A 180 -4.56 -21.74 7.12
CA LYS A 180 -5.19 -22.82 7.90
C LYS A 180 -6.71 -22.65 8.10
N GLY A 181 -7.35 -21.68 7.42
CA GLY A 181 -8.78 -21.38 7.56
C GLY A 181 -9.71 -22.03 6.52
N THR A 182 -9.19 -22.72 5.51
CA THR A 182 -10.00 -23.39 4.46
C THR A 182 -9.82 -24.90 4.51
N ALA A 183 -10.36 -25.51 5.57
CA ALA A 183 -10.70 -26.92 5.61
C ALA A 183 -11.93 -27.09 6.49
N ALA A 184 -13.10 -26.92 5.88
CA ALA A 184 -14.38 -27.44 6.34
C ALA A 184 -15.12 -27.96 5.12
#